data_AF-A0A242A2V5-F1
#
_entry.id   AF-A0A242A2V5-F1
#
_cell.length_a   1.000
_cell.length_b   1.000
_cell.length_c   1.000
_cell.angle_alpha   90.00
_cell.angle_beta   90.00
_cell.angle_gamma   90.00
#
_symmetry.space_group_name_H-M   'P 1'
#
loop_
_entity.id
_entity.type
_entity.pdbx_description
1 polymer ?
#
loop_
_entity_poly.entity_id
_entity_poly.type
_entity_poly.pdbx_seq_one_letter_code
_entity_poly.pdbx_strand_id
1 'polypeptide(L)' 'MATITVRVTEDEKKFLDQMATFEGKSLSDLLKSKTLESLEDAYDASVGDIAYESYLKDKKSTPLSALLNEYGLSD' A
#
# COMPACT_ATOMS: atom_id res chain seq x y z
N MET A 1 -23.16 4.24 2.68
CA MET A 1 -21.96 4.56 3.48
C MET A 1 -21.83 3.51 4.56
N ALA A 2 -20.63 2.99 4.78
CA ALA A 2 -20.35 2.08 5.90
C ALA A 2 -19.65 2.87 7.02
N THR A 3 -19.95 2.54 8.27
CA THR A 3 -19.38 3.22 9.45
C THR A 3 -18.52 2.23 10.23
N ILE A 4 -17.30 2.66 10.57
CA ILE A 4 -16.39 1.91 11.44
C ILE A 4 -16.30 2.66 12.76
N THR A 5 -16.43 1.94 13.89
CA THR A 5 -16.23 2.51 15.23
C THR A 5 -14.97 1.91 15.81
N VAL A 6 -14.01 2.75 16.20
CA VAL A 6 -12.76 2.34 16.84
C VAL A 6 -12.80 2.82 18.28
N ARG A 7 -12.54 1.90 19.23
CA ARG A 7 -12.34 2.27 20.64
C ARG A 7 -10.88 2.57 20.87
N VAL A 8 -10.62 3.71 21.50
CA VAL A 8 -9.29 4.20 21.85
C VAL A 8 -9.33 4.75 23.27
N THR A 9 -8.18 4.83 23.90
CA THR A 9 -7.97 5.57 25.14
C THR A 9 -8.00 7.08 24.89
N GLU A 10 -8.10 7.88 25.96
CA GLU A 10 -8.08 9.35 25.84
C GLU A 10 -6.75 9.87 25.29
N ASP A 11 -5.63 9.23 25.67
CA ASP A 11 -4.29 9.62 25.23
C ASP A 11 -4.06 9.28 23.75
N GLU A 12 -4.48 8.09 23.30
CA GLU A 12 -4.45 7.72 21.88
C GLU A 12 -5.31 8.67 21.05
N LYS A 13 -6.50 9.04 21.54
CA LYS A 13 -7.36 10.01 20.85
C LYS A 13 -6.67 11.36 20.70
N LYS A 14 -6.11 11.91 21.79
CA LYS A 14 -5.36 13.18 21.74
C LYS A 14 -4.21 13.13 20.76
N PHE A 15 -3.46 12.03 20.75
CA PHE A 15 -2.37 11.83 19.81
C PHE A 15 -2.87 11.82 18.35
N LEU A 16 -3.91 11.05 18.05
CA LEU A 16 -4.46 10.99 16.69
C LEU A 16 -5.05 12.33 16.23
N ASP A 17 -5.70 13.08 17.11
CA ASP A 17 -6.22 14.42 16.80
C ASP A 17 -5.07 15.41 16.47
N GLN A 18 -3.97 15.33 17.22
CA GLN A 18 -2.76 16.12 16.95
C GLN A 18 -2.13 15.73 15.61
N MET A 19 -2.07 14.44 15.30
CA MET A 19 -1.53 13.95 14.02
C MET A 19 -2.42 14.35 12.83
N ALA A 20 -3.74 14.31 13.00
CA ALA A 20 -4.68 14.76 11.98
C ALA A 20 -4.49 16.26 11.68
N THR A 21 -4.34 17.06 12.75
CA THR A 21 -4.03 18.49 12.63
C THR A 21 -2.68 18.74 11.97
N PHE A 22 -1.66 17.96 12.33
CA PHE A 22 -0.32 18.06 11.76
C PHE A 22 -0.30 17.74 10.25
N GLU A 23 -1.05 16.73 9.81
CA GLU A 23 -1.18 16.39 8.39
C GLU A 23 -2.21 17.26 7.63
N GLY A 24 -2.94 18.15 8.34
CA GLY A 24 -4.00 18.97 7.74
C GLY A 24 -5.20 18.18 7.24
N LYS A 25 -5.48 17.01 7.83
CA LYS A 25 -6.55 16.08 7.43
C LYS A 25 -7.60 15.95 8.52
N SER A 26 -8.78 15.43 8.17
CA SER A 26 -9.73 14.97 9.18
C SER A 26 -9.21 13.70 9.86
N LEU A 27 -9.64 13.44 11.11
CA LEU A 27 -9.28 12.21 11.83
C LEU A 27 -9.67 10.95 11.04
N SER A 28 -10.84 10.96 10.42
CA SER A 28 -11.32 9.86 9.58
C SER A 28 -10.43 9.64 8.35
N ASP A 29 -10.00 10.73 7.69
CA ASP A 29 -9.14 10.63 6.51
C ASP A 29 -7.73 10.17 6.89
N LEU A 30 -7.20 10.63 8.02
CA LEU A 30 -5.93 10.14 8.56
C LEU A 30 -6.01 8.64 8.82
N LEU A 31 -6.99 8.18 9.59
CA LEU A 31 -7.15 6.77 9.94
C LEU A 31 -7.34 5.91 8.68
N LYS A 32 -8.17 6.36 7.74
CA LYS A 32 -8.43 5.63 6.50
C LYS A 32 -7.19 5.53 5.63
N SER A 33 -6.54 6.66 5.34
CA SER A 33 -5.35 6.69 4.46
C SER A 33 -4.22 5.85 5.04
N LYS A 34 -3.83 6.09 6.29
CA LYS A 34 -2.73 5.37 6.92
C LYS A 34 -2.99 3.87 7.03
N THR A 35 -4.21 3.47 7.36
CA THR A 35 -4.54 2.04 7.47
C THR A 35 -4.49 1.36 6.12
N LEU A 36 -5.06 1.97 5.06
CA LEU A 36 -5.07 1.38 3.73
C LEU A 36 -3.67 1.35 3.13
N GLU A 37 -2.92 2.46 3.18
CA GLU A 37 -1.54 2.54 2.71
C GLU A 37 -0.67 1.46 3.39
N SER A 38 -0.74 1.34 4.72
CA SER A 38 0.06 0.34 5.43
C SER A 38 -0.32 -1.10 5.10
N LEU A 39 -1.59 -1.37 4.76
CA LEU A 39 -2.03 -2.70 4.35
C LEU A 39 -1.62 -3.02 2.91
N GLU A 40 -1.71 -2.03 2.01
CA GLU A 40 -1.28 -2.14 0.62
C GLU A 40 0.24 -2.36 0.56
N ASP A 41 1.04 -1.58 1.29
CA ASP A 41 2.50 -1.74 1.35
C ASP A 41 2.90 -3.16 1.81
N ALA A 42 2.23 -3.67 2.85
CA ALA A 42 2.49 -5.01 3.37
C ALA A 42 2.10 -6.11 2.37
N TYR A 43 0.99 -5.92 1.66
CA TYR A 43 0.54 -6.84 0.63
C TYR A 43 1.49 -6.83 -0.58
N ASP A 44 1.87 -5.66 -1.07
CA ASP A 44 2.78 -5.49 -2.21
C ASP A 44 4.15 -6.11 -1.92
N ALA A 45 4.67 -5.93 -0.70
CA ALA A 45 5.90 -6.59 -0.26
C ALA A 45 5.77 -8.12 -0.33
N SER A 46 4.68 -8.68 0.19
CA SER A 46 4.43 -10.12 0.16
C SER A 46 4.30 -10.66 -1.27
N VAL A 47 3.62 -9.93 -2.17
CA VAL A 47 3.48 -10.32 -3.58
C VAL A 47 4.84 -10.26 -4.28
N GLY A 48 5.63 -9.23 -4.00
CA GLY A 48 7.00 -9.08 -4.51
C GLY A 48 7.89 -10.26 -4.13
N ASP A 49 7.85 -10.69 -2.87
CA ASP A 49 8.61 -11.85 -2.39
C ASP A 49 8.21 -13.14 -3.12
N ILE A 50 6.91 -13.39 -3.29
CA ILE A 50 6.39 -14.57 -4.02
C ILE A 50 6.83 -14.55 -5.49
N ALA A 51 6.73 -13.38 -6.14
CA ALA A 51 7.16 -13.21 -7.52
C ALA A 51 8.67 -13.46 -7.67
N TYR A 52 9.46 -12.96 -6.71
CA TYR A 52 10.90 -13.17 -6.68
C TYR A 52 11.28 -14.64 -6.47
N GLU A 53 10.65 -15.34 -5.52
CA GLU A 53 10.85 -16.77 -5.33
C GLU A 53 10.50 -17.59 -6.58
N SER A 54 9.41 -17.23 -7.25
CA SER A 54 8.97 -17.88 -8.49
C SER A 54 9.98 -17.67 -9.62
N TYR A 55 10.52 -16.46 -9.75
CA TYR A 55 11.61 -16.15 -10.68
C TYR A 55 12.88 -16.95 -10.37
N LEU A 56 13.26 -17.09 -9.09
CA LEU A 56 14.44 -17.86 -8.71
C LEU A 56 14.32 -19.34 -9.08
N LYS A 57 13.11 -19.91 -9.05
CA LYS A 57 12.83 -21.31 -9.43
C LYS A 57 12.94 -21.55 -10.94
N ASP A 58 12.51 -20.59 -11.77
CA ASP A 58 12.53 -20.68 -13.23
C ASP A 58 12.99 -19.35 -13.86
N LYS A 59 14.31 -19.16 -13.89
CA LYS A 59 14.93 -17.92 -14.39
C LYS A 59 14.81 -17.86 -15.91
N LYS A 60 13.81 -17.12 -16.39
CA LYS A 60 13.63 -16.83 -17.83
C LYS A 60 14.06 -15.41 -18.14
N SER A 61 14.88 -15.26 -19.19
CA SER A 61 15.18 -13.96 -19.79
C SER A 61 14.35 -13.77 -21.04
N THR A 62 13.70 -12.63 -21.18
CA THR A 62 13.02 -12.23 -22.41
C THR A 62 13.73 -11.01 -23.01
N PRO A 63 13.77 -10.86 -24.35
CA PRO A 63 14.26 -9.65 -24.98
C PRO A 63 13.44 -8.43 -24.54
N LEU A 64 14.10 -7.30 -24.32
CA LEU A 64 13.44 -6.04 -23.93
C LEU A 64 12.34 -5.64 -24.94
N SER A 65 12.56 -5.88 -26.23
CA SER A 65 11.57 -5.60 -27.28
C SER A 65 10.29 -6.43 -27.15
N ALA A 66 10.36 -7.65 -26.60
CA ALA A 66 9.17 -8.46 -26.34
C ALA A 66 8.39 -7.90 -25.15
N LEU A 67 9.09 -7.49 -24.09
CA LEU A 67 8.49 -6.85 -22.92
C LEU A 67 7.81 -5.53 -23.30
N LEU A 68 8.50 -4.65 -24.04
CA LEU A 68 7.93 -3.36 -24.46
C LEU A 68 6.67 -3.53 -25.31
N ASN A 69 6.59 -4.59 -26.14
CA ASN A 69 5.38 -4.88 -26.90
C ASN A 69 4.23 -5.37 -26.00
N GLU A 70 4.53 -6.24 -25.03
CA GLU A 70 3.54 -6.77 -24.08
C GLU A 70 2.88 -5.66 -23.24
N TYR A 71 3.66 -4.67 -22.80
CA TYR A 71 3.16 -3.56 -22.00
C TYR A 71 2.65 -2.37 -22.83
N GLY A 72 2.61 -2.48 -24.17
CA GLY A 72 2.13 -1.41 -25.05
C GLY A 72 3.01 -0.16 -25.05
N LEU A 73 4.31 -0.33 -24.79
CA LEU A 73 5.33 0.72 -24.70
C LEU A 73 6.25 0.74 -25.93
N SER A 74 5.88 0.05 -27.00
CA SER A 74 6.61 0.07 -28.27
C SER A 74 6.04 1.18 -29.14
N ASP A 75 6.92 2.04 -29.69
CA ASP A 75 6.57 3.07 -30.67
C ASP A 75 5.81 2.51 -31.89
#